data_AF-A0A973EP17-F1
#
_entry.id   AF-A0A973EP17-F1
#
_cell.length_a   1.000
_cell.length_b   1.000
_cell.length_c   1.000
_cell.angle_alpha   90.00
_cell.angle_beta   90.00
_cell.angle_gamma   90.00
#
_symmetry.space_group_name_H-M   'P 1'
#
loop_
_entity.id
_entity.type
_entity.pdbx_description
1 polymer ?
#
loop_
_entity_poly.entity_id
_entity_poly.type
_entity_poly.pdbx_seq_one_letter_code
_entity_poly.pdbx_strand_id
1 'polypeptide(L)' 'MKMQDVRAMAKERGVNSFGKTKTELIREIQRKEHNFDCYGTATGYCDQLECCFRSSCLQEEKSATRKRHTHAKETQ' A
#
# COMPACT_ATOMS: atom_id res chain seq x y z
N MET A 1 -6.80 -6.01 -2.23
CA MET A 1 -7.76 -4.97 -2.68
C MET A 1 -7.42 -4.48 -4.10
N LYS A 2 -8.43 -4.19 -4.93
CA LYS A 2 -8.25 -3.66 -6.31
C LYS A 2 -8.14 -2.13 -6.31
N MET A 3 -7.56 -1.55 -7.36
CA MET A 3 -7.36 -0.09 -7.48
C MET A 3 -8.69 0.70 -7.46
N GLN A 4 -9.77 0.13 -8.00
CA GLN A 4 -11.09 0.77 -8.01
C GLN A 4 -11.61 0.98 -6.58
N ASP A 5 -11.50 -0.03 -5.73
CA ASP A 5 -11.91 0.05 -4.32
C ASP A 5 -11.09 1.11 -3.56
N VAL A 6 -9.77 1.19 -3.83
CA VAL A 6 -8.88 2.21 -3.25
C VAL A 6 -9.33 3.61 -3.64
N ARG A 7 -9.71 3.84 -4.90
CA ARG A 7 -10.23 5.15 -5.35
C ARG A 7 -11.56 5.50 -4.69
N ALA A 8 -12.45 4.54 -4.50
CA ALA A 8 -13.72 4.75 -3.81
C ALA A 8 -13.49 5.21 -2.36
N MET A 9 -12.62 4.51 -1.63
CA MET A 9 -12.24 4.88 -0.25
C MET A 9 -11.49 6.21 -0.17
N ALA A 10 -10.62 6.50 -1.14
CA ALA A 10 -9.94 7.79 -1.23
C ALA A 10 -10.97 8.93 -1.34
N LYS A 11 -11.96 8.78 -2.23
CA LYS A 11 -13.04 9.77 -2.41
C LYS A 11 -13.84 9.98 -1.12
N GLU A 12 -14.21 8.90 -0.43
CA GLU A 12 -14.95 8.94 0.83
C GLU A 12 -14.20 9.72 1.93
N ARG A 13 -12.87 9.59 1.97
CA ARG A 13 -12.00 10.25 2.96
C ARG A 13 -11.43 11.60 2.50
N GLY A 14 -11.91 12.13 1.37
CA GLY A 14 -11.45 13.41 0.82
C GLY A 14 -10.02 13.41 0.29
N VAL A 15 -9.51 12.26 -0.14
CA VAL A 15 -8.18 12.10 -0.76
C VAL A 15 -8.28 12.20 -2.27
N ASN A 16 -7.48 13.08 -2.88
CA ASN A 16 -7.42 13.20 -4.34
C ASN A 16 -6.69 11.99 -4.95
N SER A 17 -7.36 11.28 -5.86
CA SER A 17 -6.83 10.11 -6.56
C SER A 17 -6.21 10.38 -7.93
N PHE A 18 -6.33 11.61 -8.43
CA PHE A 18 -5.79 11.98 -9.73
C PHE A 18 -4.25 11.97 -9.72
N GLY A 19 -3.65 11.31 -10.71
CA GLY A 19 -2.19 11.22 -10.87
C GLY A 19 -1.46 10.33 -9.85
N LYS A 20 -2.17 9.72 -8.89
CA LYS A 20 -1.55 8.91 -7.83
C LYS A 20 -1.61 7.41 -8.13
N THR A 21 -0.53 6.73 -7.81
CA THR A 21 -0.44 5.27 -7.82
C THR A 21 -1.29 4.65 -6.72
N LYS A 22 -1.55 3.34 -6.84
CA LYS A 22 -2.24 2.56 -5.78
C LYS A 22 -1.53 2.72 -4.42
N THR A 23 -0.21 2.65 -4.42
CA THR A 23 0.61 2.75 -3.22
C THR A 23 0.45 4.12 -2.56
N GLU A 24 0.57 5.20 -3.32
CA GLU A 24 0.42 6.56 -2.79
C GLU A 24 -0.97 6.81 -2.21
N LEU A 25 -2.03 6.32 -2.89
CA LEU A 25 -3.39 6.45 -2.40
C LEU A 25 -3.60 5.73 -1.08
N ILE A 26 -3.15 4.48 -0.98
CA ILE A 26 -3.30 3.70 0.24
C ILE A 26 -2.56 4.38 1.40
N ARG A 27 -1.33 4.83 1.15
CA ARG A 27 -0.52 5.54 2.14
C ARG A 27 -1.18 6.81 2.65
N GLU A 28 -1.80 7.58 1.76
CA GLU A 28 -2.51 8.80 2.13
C GLU A 28 -3.79 8.51 2.91
N ILE A 29 -4.51 7.45 2.54
CA ILE A 29 -5.66 6.99 3.30
C ILE A 29 -5.22 6.53 4.70
N GLN A 30 -4.13 5.77 4.83
CA GLN A 30 -3.60 5.37 6.15
C GLN A 30 -3.34 6.60 7.03
N ARG A 31 -2.68 7.64 6.51
CA ARG A 31 -2.47 8.89 7.27
C ARG A 31 -3.77 9.58 7.68
N LYS A 32 -4.79 9.55 6.81
CA LYS A 32 -6.13 10.08 7.12
C LYS A 32 -6.86 9.28 8.20
N GLU A 33 -6.57 7.99 8.31
CA GLU A 33 -7.07 7.11 9.37
C GLU A 33 -6.21 7.16 10.65
N HIS A 34 -5.25 8.10 10.75
CA HIS A 34 -4.27 8.18 11.84
C HIS A 34 -3.39 6.93 11.97
N ASN A 35 -3.25 6.19 10.87
CA ASN A 35 -2.41 5.01 10.71
C ASN A 35 -1.06 5.40 10.05
N PHE A 36 0.00 4.65 10.34
CA PHE A 36 1.27 4.76 9.63
C PHE A 36 1.12 4.31 8.18
N ASP A 37 1.81 4.98 7.25
CA ASP A 37 1.73 4.74 5.82
C ASP A 37 2.60 3.56 5.35
N CYS A 38 2.43 2.44 6.03
CA CYS A 38 3.27 1.26 5.91
C CYS A 38 2.96 0.37 4.69
N TYR A 39 2.03 0.76 3.81
CA TYR A 39 1.70 -0.04 2.63
C TYR A 39 2.91 -0.16 1.68
N GLY A 40 3.28 -1.41 1.38
CA GLY A 40 4.43 -1.76 0.54
C GLY A 40 5.80 -1.65 1.23
N THR A 41 5.86 -1.25 2.50
CA THR A 41 7.11 -1.14 3.29
C THR A 41 7.09 -2.00 4.56
N ALA A 42 5.91 -2.32 5.10
CA ALA A 42 5.79 -3.21 6.25
C ALA A 42 6.37 -4.60 5.94
N THR A 43 7.20 -5.11 6.85
CA THR A 43 7.85 -6.43 6.72
C THR A 43 7.45 -7.33 7.89
N GLY A 44 6.90 -8.51 7.58
CA GLY A 44 6.60 -9.58 8.55
C GLY A 44 5.47 -9.32 9.55
N TYR A 45 5.31 -8.10 10.06
CA TYR A 45 4.35 -7.77 11.10
C TYR A 45 3.83 -6.32 10.97
N CYS A 46 2.60 -6.12 11.39
CA CYS A 46 1.96 -4.82 11.55
C CYS A 46 1.10 -4.89 12.81
N ASP A 47 1.05 -3.84 13.61
CA ASP A 47 0.28 -3.71 14.84
C ASP A 47 -1.01 -2.89 14.68
N GLN A 48 -1.18 -2.21 13.54
CA GLN A 48 -2.37 -1.43 13.22
C GLN A 48 -3.53 -2.35 12.84
N LEU A 49 -4.22 -2.90 13.85
CA LEU A 49 -5.30 -3.87 13.68
C LEU A 49 -6.54 -3.25 13.00
N GLU A 50 -6.76 -1.95 13.20
CA GLU A 50 -7.88 -1.20 12.62
C GLU A 50 -7.61 -0.69 11.20
N CYS A 51 -6.41 -0.90 10.66
CA CYS A 51 -6.08 -0.45 9.32
C CYS A 51 -6.87 -1.25 8.26
N CYS A 52 -7.68 -0.55 7.48
CA CYS A 52 -8.50 -1.13 6.41
C CYS A 52 -7.67 -1.88 5.35
N PHE A 53 -6.37 -1.57 5.24
CA PHE A 53 -5.45 -2.16 4.27
C PHE A 53 -4.61 -3.29 4.83
N ARG A 54 -4.68 -3.59 6.13
CA ARG A 54 -3.86 -4.60 6.81
C ARG A 54 -3.79 -5.92 6.04
N SER A 55 -4.94 -6.47 5.67
CA SER A 55 -5.03 -7.72 4.91
C SER A 55 -4.36 -7.61 3.53
N SER A 56 -4.47 -6.46 2.86
CA SER A 56 -3.80 -6.22 1.59
C SER A 56 -2.29 -6.05 1.74
N CYS A 57 -1.82 -5.39 2.80
CA CYS A 57 -0.38 -5.28 3.12
C CYS A 57 0.25 -6.67 3.31
N LEU A 58 -0.39 -7.52 4.12
CA LEU A 58 0.12 -8.85 4.46
C LEU A 58 0.02 -9.85 3.30
N GLN A 59 -0.90 -9.64 2.34
CA GLN A 59 -0.99 -10.45 1.11
C GLN A 59 0.05 -10.02 0.06
N GLU A 60 0.29 -8.71 -0.10
CA GLU A 60 1.30 -8.19 -1.03
C GLU A 60 2.73 -8.59 -0.62
N GLU A 61 3.01 -8.73 0.69
CA GLU A 61 4.29 -9.23 1.22
C GLU A 61 4.63 -10.63 0.65
N LYS A 62 3.68 -11.56 0.71
CA LYS A 62 3.83 -12.92 0.15
C LYS A 62 4.05 -12.93 -1.36
N SER A 63 3.54 -11.90 -2.04
CA SER A 63 3.64 -11.71 -3.49
C SER A 63 4.99 -11.13 -3.91
N ALA A 64 5.54 -10.21 -3.10
CA ALA A 64 6.82 -9.54 -3.34
C ALA A 64 8.00 -10.52 -3.26
N THR A 65 7.92 -11.53 -2.38
CA THR A 65 8.93 -12.60 -2.27
C THR A 65 9.12 -13.36 -3.58
N ARG A 66 8.10 -13.40 -4.46
CA ARG A 66 8.15 -14.06 -5.77
C ARG A 66 8.71 -13.18 -6.92
N LYS A 67 8.82 -11.86 -6.72
CA LYS A 67 9.18 -10.89 -7.79
C LYS A 67 10.53 -10.21 -7.59
N ARG A 68 11.36 -10.64 -6.62
CA ARG A 68 12.75 -10.15 -6.46
C ARG A 68 13.76 -10.81 -7.41
N HIS A 69 13.32 -11.34 -8.55
CA HIS A 69 14.23 -11.63 -9.65
C HIS A 69 14.14 -10.51 -10.68
N THR A 70 15.30 -9.95 -11.00
CA THR A 70 15.64 -8.98 -12.06
C THR A 70 15.24 -7.52 -11.83
N HIS A 71 16.10 -6.79 -11.10
CA HIS A 71 16.80 -5.61 -11.64
C HIS A 71 18.02 -5.25 -10.77
N ALA A 72 18.99 -6.16 -10.68
CA ALA A 72 20.37 -5.76 -10.48
C ALA A 72 20.90 -5.43 -11.89
N LYS A 73 20.83 -4.16 -12.30
CA LYS A 73 21.66 -3.68 -13.40
C LYS A 73 23.00 -3.30 -12.80
N GLU A 74 24.03 -4.05 -13.16
CA GLU A 74 25.42 -3.61 -13.16
C GLU A 74 25.51 -2.17 -13.67
N THR A 75 26.28 -1.32 -12.98
CA THR A 75 27.09 -0.31 -13.67
C THR A 75 28.30 0.02 -12.79
N GLN A 76 29.43 -0.58 -13.22
CA GLN A 76 30.83 -0.13 -13.21
C GLN A 76 31.38 0.64 -11.99
#